data_AF-A0A8T1TSC9-F1
#
_entry.id   AF-A0A8T1TSC9-F1
#
_cell.length_a   1.000
_cell.length_b   1.000
_cell.length_c   1.000
_cell.angle_alpha   90.00
_cell.angle_beta   90.00
_cell.angle_gamma   90.00
#
_symmetry.space_group_name_H-M   'P 1'
#
loop_
_entity.id
_entity.type
_entity.pdbx_description
1 polymer ?
#
loop_
_entity_poly.entity_id
_entity_poly.type
_entity_poly.pdbx_seq_one_letter_code
_entity_poly.pdbx_strand_id
1 'polypeptide(L)'
;MPSRYNRYALETKLRVLEVARRGGGWEETVEDFGVNYNTARVWVRRHVTHGEEVRVLPRGGKRDGKVTDSCVQFWLGKLREDPDLTLRQLADALEHERGVYVVPQTVKNHVDGACFTLKQMHKEPQYMNTMTNKQKRRVYLHQLQQYEAMGKVILYMDKTNFN
;
A
#
# COMPACT_ATOMS: atom_id res chain seq x y z
N MET A 1 24.79 -30.27 -8.14
CA MET A 1 23.51 -30.13 -7.41
C MET A 1 23.65 -28.96 -6.44
N PRO A 2 22.90 -27.86 -6.56
CA PRO A 2 22.98 -26.78 -5.57
C PRO A 2 22.48 -27.28 -4.22
N SER A 3 23.34 -27.24 -3.21
CA SER A 3 23.03 -27.62 -1.82
C SER A 3 21.80 -26.86 -1.34
N ARG A 4 20.75 -27.59 -0.93
CA ARG A 4 19.54 -27.01 -0.34
C ARG A 4 19.95 -26.23 0.90
N TYR A 5 19.82 -24.91 0.88
CA TYR A 5 20.12 -24.08 2.05
C TYR A 5 19.18 -24.46 3.20
N ASN A 6 19.71 -25.09 4.24
CA ASN A 6 18.93 -25.42 5.43
C ASN A 6 18.47 -24.13 6.14
N ARG A 7 17.15 -24.05 6.37
CA ARG A 7 16.56 -23.04 7.24
C ARG A 7 16.45 -23.63 8.63
N TYR A 8 16.98 -22.93 9.62
CA TYR A 8 16.82 -23.29 11.02
C TYR A 8 15.75 -22.38 11.64
N ALA A 9 14.92 -22.95 12.51
CA ALA A 9 13.93 -22.18 13.25
C ALA A 9 14.63 -21.14 14.15
N LEU A 10 13.96 -20.00 14.38
CA LEU A 10 14.48 -18.97 15.27
C LEU A 10 14.70 -19.51 16.68
N GLU A 11 13.80 -20.38 17.15
CA GLU A 11 13.88 -21.06 18.44
C GLU A 11 15.17 -21.88 18.58
N THR A 12 15.51 -22.68 17.57
CA THR A 12 16.76 -23.45 17.53
C THR A 12 17.98 -22.52 17.65
N LYS A 13 17.98 -21.41 16.92
CA LYS A 13 19.05 -20.41 17.00
C LYS A 13 19.13 -19.78 18.39
N LEU A 14 18.00 -19.42 18.99
CA LEU A 14 17.96 -18.82 20.32
C LEU A 14 18.43 -19.80 21.40
N ARG A 15 18.07 -21.08 21.30
CA ARG A 15 18.48 -22.12 22.25
C ARG A 15 20.00 -22.33 22.26
N VAL A 16 20.61 -22.43 21.07
CA VAL A 16 22.07 -22.52 20.93
C VAL A 16 22.77 -21.29 21.53
N LEU A 17 22.23 -20.09 21.29
CA LEU A 17 22.78 -18.84 21.83
C LEU A 17 22.61 -18.71 23.35
N GLU A 18 21.50 -19.20 23.91
CA GLU A 18 21.25 -19.23 25.36
C GLU A 18 22.29 -20.11 26.07
N VAL A 19 22.50 -21.34 25.57
CA VAL A 19 23.51 -22.26 26.12
C VAL A 19 24.91 -21.66 26.02
N ALA A 20 25.26 -21.06 24.88
CA ALA A 20 26.54 -20.41 24.69
C ALA A 20 26.76 -19.21 25.64
N ARG A 21 25.73 -18.39 25.89
CA ARG A 21 25.82 -17.26 26.85
C ARG A 21 26.02 -17.71 28.28
N ARG A 22 25.48 -18.87 28.66
CA ARG A 22 25.67 -19.47 30.00
C ARG A 22 27.01 -20.19 30.16
N GLY A 23 27.86 -20.20 29.12
CA GLY A 23 29.14 -20.92 29.12
C GLY A 23 29.00 -22.44 29.01
N GLY A 24 27.83 -22.94 28.60
CA GLY A 24 27.60 -24.38 28.41
C GLY A 24 28.11 -24.90 27.06
N GLY A 25 28.14 -26.23 26.92
CA GLY A 25 28.52 -26.95 25.69
C GLY A 25 27.49 -26.78 24.57
N TRP A 26 27.47 -25.62 23.93
CA TRP A 26 26.54 -25.32 22.82
C TRP A 26 26.78 -26.22 21.59
N GLU A 27 27.93 -26.87 21.48
CA GLU A 27 28.26 -27.80 20.40
C GLU A 27 27.40 -29.08 20.46
N GLU A 28 27.15 -29.61 21.66
CA GLU A 28 26.25 -30.77 21.88
C GLU A 28 24.81 -30.42 21.51
N THR A 29 24.36 -29.22 21.91
CA THR A 29 23.03 -28.71 21.54
C THR A 29 22.88 -28.56 20.03
N VAL A 30 23.95 -28.20 19.31
CA VAL A 30 23.95 -28.05 17.85
C VAL A 30 23.83 -29.40 17.15
N GLU A 31 24.48 -30.44 17.68
CA GLU A 31 24.39 -31.81 17.20
C GLU A 31 22.97 -32.37 17.37
N ASP A 32 22.38 -32.20 18.55
CA ASP A 32 20.99 -32.61 18.85
C ASP A 32 19.97 -31.98 17.89
N PHE A 33 20.17 -30.71 17.53
CA PHE A 33 19.30 -29.99 16.60
C PHE A 33 19.68 -30.18 15.12
N GLY A 34 20.73 -30.96 14.81
CA GLY A 34 21.19 -31.18 13.44
C GLY A 34 21.63 -29.90 12.72
N VAL A 35 22.10 -28.91 13.46
CA VAL A 35 22.56 -27.63 12.90
C VAL A 35 24.00 -27.78 12.40
N ASN A 36 24.29 -27.27 11.21
CA ASN A 36 25.67 -27.26 10.72
C ASN A 36 26.58 -26.46 11.66
N TYR A 37 27.66 -27.11 12.13
CA TYR A 37 28.63 -26.55 13.08
C TYR A 37 29.12 -25.14 12.71
N ASN A 38 29.52 -24.93 11.45
CA ASN A 38 30.02 -23.63 10.99
C ASN A 38 28.95 -22.54 11.06
N THR A 39 27.68 -22.91 10.84
CA THR A 39 26.55 -21.97 10.97
C THR A 39 26.34 -21.56 12.42
N ALA A 40 26.34 -22.53 13.34
CA ALA A 40 26.20 -22.28 14.77
C ALA A 40 27.38 -21.46 15.32
N ARG A 41 28.61 -21.79 14.94
CA ARG A 41 29.81 -21.03 15.29
C ARG A 41 29.73 -19.56 14.88
N VAL A 42 29.22 -19.27 13.69
CA VAL A 42 28.99 -17.88 13.23
C VAL A 42 27.93 -17.19 14.08
N TRP A 43 26.85 -17.87 14.48
CA TRP A 43 25.85 -17.29 15.37
C TRP A 43 26.42 -16.94 16.74
N VAL A 44 27.14 -17.88 17.37
CA VAL A 44 27.76 -17.68 18.69
C VAL A 44 28.75 -16.51 18.63
N ARG A 45 29.64 -16.49 17.63
CA ARG A 45 30.59 -15.39 17.45
C ARG A 45 29.88 -14.03 17.29
N ARG A 46 28.84 -13.96 16.45
CA ARG A 46 28.12 -12.72 16.17
C ARG A 46 27.32 -12.21 17.37
N HIS A 47 26.59 -13.08 18.05
CA HIS A 47 25.59 -12.68 19.06
C HIS A 47 26.04 -12.84 20.52
N VAL A 48 27.08 -13.62 20.78
CA VAL A 48 27.66 -13.81 22.13
C VAL A 48 28.97 -13.06 22.25
N THR A 49 29.89 -13.20 21.29
CA THR A 49 31.19 -12.52 21.36
C THR A 49 31.10 -11.03 20.97
N HIS A 50 30.37 -10.69 19.91
CA HIS A 50 30.22 -9.31 19.44
C HIS A 50 28.98 -8.59 19.97
N GLY A 51 28.12 -9.28 20.72
CA GLY A 51 26.94 -8.69 21.35
C GLY A 51 25.85 -8.20 20.38
N GLU A 52 25.88 -8.60 19.11
CA GLU A 52 24.86 -8.18 18.15
C GLU A 52 23.49 -8.77 18.52
N GLU A 53 22.42 -7.99 18.36
CA GLU A 53 21.07 -8.47 18.60
C GLU A 53 20.65 -9.58 17.63
N VAL A 54 19.90 -10.55 18.15
CA VAL A 54 19.36 -11.65 17.34
C VAL A 54 18.15 -11.16 16.58
N ARG A 55 18.37 -10.66 15.36
CA ARG A 55 17.30 -10.30 14.42
C ARG A 55 17.34 -11.18 13.18
N VAL A 56 16.17 -11.55 12.67
CA VAL A 56 16.07 -12.15 11.34
C VAL A 56 16.27 -11.03 10.33
N LEU A 57 17.48 -10.97 9.76
CA LEU A 57 17.76 -9.99 8.71
C LEU A 57 16.96 -10.34 7.45
N PRO A 58 16.36 -9.35 6.78
CA PRO A 58 15.71 -9.58 5.49
C PRO A 58 16.76 -10.11 4.49
N ARG A 59 16.37 -11.12 3.71
CA ARG A 59 17.22 -11.63 2.62
C ARG A 59 16.95 -10.83 1.36
N GLY A 60 18.01 -10.20 0.84
CA GLY A 60 17.92 -9.32 -0.31
C GLY A 60 17.33 -7.95 0.05
N GLY A 61 17.43 -7.02 -0.90
CA GLY A 61 16.88 -5.67 -0.79
C GLY A 61 16.23 -5.25 -2.11
N LYS A 62 15.77 -3.99 -2.16
CA LYS A 62 15.25 -3.37 -3.39
C LYS A 62 16.33 -3.50 -4.47
N ARG A 63 16.08 -4.39 -5.45
CA ARG A 63 16.85 -4.41 -6.70
C ARG A 63 16.46 -3.16 -7.48
N ASP A 64 17.35 -2.64 -8.33
CA ASP A 64 17.03 -1.51 -9.21
C ASP A 64 15.75 -1.81 -9.99
N GLY A 65 14.67 -1.20 -9.51
CA GLY A 65 13.34 -1.37 -10.07
C GLY A 65 13.19 -0.40 -11.23
N LYS A 66 12.59 -0.89 -12.32
CA LYS A 66 12.31 -0.06 -13.50
C LYS A 66 11.46 1.18 -13.17
N VAL A 67 10.61 1.08 -12.15
CA VAL A 67 9.77 2.18 -11.67
C VAL A 67 10.44 2.83 -10.47
N THR A 68 10.91 4.06 -10.66
CA THR A 68 11.46 4.90 -9.61
C THR A 68 10.37 5.73 -8.95
N ASP A 69 10.67 6.33 -7.79
CA ASP A 69 9.74 7.20 -7.09
C ASP A 69 9.32 8.41 -7.97
N SER A 70 10.20 8.85 -8.87
CA SER A 70 9.89 9.89 -9.87
C SER A 70 8.81 9.46 -10.86
N CYS A 71 8.78 8.18 -11.26
CA CYS A 71 7.72 7.63 -12.10
C CYS A 71 6.38 7.57 -11.35
N VAL A 72 6.41 7.26 -10.05
CA VAL A 72 5.22 7.27 -9.21
C VAL A 72 4.66 8.69 -9.09
N GLN A 73 5.51 9.68 -8.77
CA GLN A 73 5.06 11.08 -8.69
C GLN A 73 4.49 11.59 -10.02
N PHE A 74 5.02 11.12 -11.15
CA PHE A 74 4.46 11.42 -12.47
C PHE A 74 3.02 10.93 -12.62
N TRP A 75 2.74 9.66 -12.30
CA TRP A 75 1.36 9.14 -12.34
C TRP A 75 0.42 9.88 -11.39
N LEU A 76 0.89 10.20 -10.18
CA LEU A 76 0.10 10.95 -9.22
C LEU A 76 -0.20 12.37 -9.68
N GLY A 77 0.72 13.01 -10.41
CA GLY A 77 0.49 14.30 -11.06
C GLY A 77 -0.63 14.20 -12.10
N LYS A 78 -0.54 13.24 -13.02
CA LYS A 78 -1.57 13.00 -14.05
C LYS A 78 -2.95 12.73 -13.43
N LEU A 79 -3.01 11.89 -12.39
CA LEU A 79 -4.28 11.57 -11.70
C LEU A 79 -4.86 12.73 -10.90
N ARG A 80 -4.06 13.73 -10.50
CA ARG A 80 -4.56 14.97 -9.89
C ARG A 80 -5.20 15.90 -10.91
N GLU A 81 -4.68 15.91 -12.14
CA GLU A 81 -5.22 16.70 -13.25
C GLU A 81 -6.47 16.05 -13.83
N ASP A 82 -6.41 14.74 -14.10
CA ASP A 82 -7.50 13.95 -14.65
C ASP A 82 -7.62 12.61 -13.89
N PRO A 83 -8.56 12.49 -12.94
CA PRO A 83 -8.77 11.26 -12.18
C PRO A 83 -9.42 10.13 -13.00
N ASP A 84 -9.92 10.41 -14.21
CA ASP A 84 -10.56 9.41 -15.08
C ASP A 84 -9.55 8.65 -15.96
N LEU A 85 -8.27 9.00 -15.88
CA LEU A 85 -7.21 8.30 -16.60
C LEU A 85 -7.14 6.82 -16.22
N THR A 86 -7.20 5.98 -17.26
CA THR A 86 -7.07 4.53 -17.10
C THR A 86 -5.63 4.13 -16.84
N LEU A 87 -5.45 2.96 -16.20
CA LEU A 87 -4.11 2.39 -15.97
C LEU A 87 -3.32 2.14 -17.27
N ARG A 88 -4.00 1.90 -18.39
CA ARG A 88 -3.37 1.78 -19.71
C ARG A 88 -2.83 3.14 -20.18
N GLN A 89 -3.66 4.18 -20.14
CA GLN A 89 -3.24 5.54 -20.48
C GLN A 89 -2.07 6.02 -19.61
N LEU A 90 -2.05 5.67 -18.33
CA LEU A 90 -0.92 5.99 -17.44
C LEU A 90 0.36 5.23 -17.80
N ALA A 91 0.25 3.99 -18.28
CA ALA A 91 1.40 3.24 -18.78
C ALA A 91 1.92 3.84 -20.09
N ASP A 92 1.03 4.14 -21.04
CA ASP A 92 1.36 4.75 -22.33
C ASP A 92 1.97 6.15 -22.14
N ALA A 93 1.44 6.94 -21.20
CA ALA A 93 1.99 8.26 -20.86
C ALA A 93 3.40 8.16 -20.27
N LEU A 94 3.67 7.14 -19.45
CA LEU A 94 5.01 6.93 -18.89
C LEU A 94 6.01 6.48 -19.97
N GLU A 95 5.59 5.61 -20.87
CA GLU A 95 6.40 5.21 -22.01
C GLU A 95 6.72 6.40 -22.92
N HIS A 96 5.72 7.21 -23.25
CA HIS A 96 5.89 8.38 -24.11
C HIS A 96 6.79 9.45 -23.49
N GLU A 97 6.58 9.80 -22.22
CA GLU A 97 7.29 10.91 -21.59
C GLU A 97 8.67 10.53 -21.02
N ARG A 98 8.86 9.25 -20.64
CA ARG A 98 10.08 8.81 -19.93
C ARG A 98 10.79 7.62 -20.57
N GLY A 99 10.25 7.04 -21.65
CA GLY A 99 10.79 5.84 -22.28
C GLY A 99 10.67 4.58 -21.41
N VAL A 100 9.86 4.63 -20.35
CA VAL A 100 9.74 3.53 -19.38
C VAL A 100 8.50 2.71 -19.67
N TYR A 101 8.68 1.61 -20.41
CA TYR A 101 7.61 0.65 -20.67
C TYR A 101 7.21 -0.14 -19.41
N VAL A 102 5.93 -0.10 -19.04
CA VAL A 102 5.38 -0.92 -17.94
C VAL A 102 4.03 -1.49 -18.32
N VAL A 103 3.67 -2.62 -17.69
CA VAL A 103 2.32 -3.17 -17.82
C VAL A 103 1.35 -2.43 -16.88
N PRO A 104 0.04 -2.35 -17.21
CA PRO A 104 -0.96 -1.67 -16.37
C PRO A 104 -1.02 -2.18 -14.92
N GLN A 105 -0.73 -3.48 -14.72
CA GLN A 105 -0.67 -4.07 -13.37
C GLN A 105 0.44 -3.45 -12.51
N THR A 106 1.57 -3.06 -13.11
CA THR A 106 2.66 -2.39 -12.41
C THR A 106 2.24 -1.01 -11.95
N VAL A 107 1.55 -0.26 -12.83
CA VAL A 107 0.96 1.05 -12.51
C VAL A 107 0.01 0.90 -11.32
N LYS A 108 -0.93 -0.05 -11.39
CA LYS A 108 -1.88 -0.33 -10.31
C LYS A 108 -1.16 -0.56 -8.98
N ASN A 109 -0.17 -1.46 -8.94
CA ASN A 109 0.51 -1.80 -7.70
C ASN A 109 1.21 -0.59 -7.06
N HIS A 110 1.73 0.33 -7.87
CA HIS A 110 2.43 1.53 -7.36
C HIS A 110 1.45 2.63 -6.96
N VAL A 111 0.37 2.82 -7.72
CA VAL A 111 -0.72 3.76 -7.38
C VAL A 111 -1.44 3.31 -6.10
N ASP A 112 -1.74 2.02 -5.96
CA ASP A 112 -2.28 1.43 -4.73
C ASP A 112 -1.30 1.58 -3.56
N GLY A 113 0.00 1.34 -3.79
CA GLY A 113 1.05 1.57 -2.80
C GLY A 113 1.17 3.04 -2.35
N ALA A 114 0.78 3.97 -3.23
CA ALA A 114 0.64 5.40 -2.93
C ALA A 114 -0.72 5.77 -2.30
N CYS A 115 -1.53 4.77 -1.90
CA CYS A 115 -2.83 4.92 -1.26
C CYS A 115 -3.89 5.64 -2.11
N PHE A 116 -3.79 5.59 -3.44
CA PHE A 116 -4.86 6.05 -4.33
C PHE A 116 -5.93 4.96 -4.47
N THR A 117 -7.19 5.32 -4.22
CA THR A 117 -8.32 4.39 -4.32
C THR A 117 -9.30 4.82 -5.39
N LEU A 118 -9.72 3.88 -6.23
CA LEU A 118 -10.80 4.10 -7.18
C LEU A 118 -12.14 4.19 -6.44
N LYS A 119 -12.92 5.24 -6.72
CA LYS A 119 -14.30 5.38 -6.25
C LYS A 119 -15.26 5.24 -7.42
N GLN A 120 -16.41 4.62 -7.19
CA GLN A 120 -17.46 4.61 -8.20
C GLN A 120 -18.01 6.03 -8.39
N MET A 121 -18.08 6.46 -9.64
CA MET A 121 -18.71 7.73 -10.01
C MET A 121 -20.23 7.57 -9.99
N HIS A 122 -20.92 8.48 -9.31
CA HIS A 122 -22.38 8.55 -9.38
C HIS A 122 -22.79 9.09 -10.75
N LYS A 123 -23.63 8.33 -11.46
CA LYS A 123 -24.21 8.76 -12.73
C LYS A 123 -25.33 9.76 -12.46
N GLU A 124 -25.06 11.04 -12.67
CA GLU A 124 -26.08 12.09 -12.60
C GLU A 124 -26.54 12.47 -14.01
N PRO A 125 -27.85 12.68 -14.24
CA PRO A 125 -28.34 13.19 -15.51
C PRO A 125 -27.73 14.56 -15.82
N GLN A 126 -27.20 14.74 -17.04
CA GLN A 126 -26.46 15.94 -17.45
C GLN A 126 -27.26 17.24 -17.23
N TYR A 127 -28.58 17.18 -17.39
CA TYR A 127 -29.47 18.33 -17.21
C TYR A 127 -29.65 18.75 -15.74
N MET A 128 -29.34 17.89 -14.75
CA MET A 128 -29.52 18.22 -13.33
C MET A 128 -28.58 19.35 -12.86
N ASN A 129 -27.37 19.43 -13.43
CA ASN A 129 -26.31 20.32 -12.95
C ASN A 129 -25.95 21.45 -13.92
N THR A 130 -26.85 21.82 -14.83
CA THR A 130 -26.70 23.04 -15.64
C THR A 130 -26.54 24.26 -14.72
N MET A 131 -25.81 25.28 -15.17
CA MET A 131 -25.62 26.51 -14.39
C MET A 131 -26.95 27.15 -13.98
N THR A 132 -27.94 27.12 -14.87
CA THR A 132 -29.30 27.57 -14.59
C THR A 132 -29.96 26.78 -13.46
N ASN A 133 -29.87 25.45 -13.47
CA ASN A 133 -30.48 24.61 -12.43
C ASN A 133 -29.73 24.72 -11.10
N LYS A 134 -28.40 24.86 -11.11
CA LYS A 134 -27.61 25.18 -9.91
C LYS A 134 -28.05 26.51 -9.29
N GLN A 135 -28.25 27.53 -10.11
CA GLN A 135 -28.73 28.83 -9.64
C GLN A 135 -30.15 28.74 -9.06
N LYS A 136 -31.07 28.04 -9.73
CA LYS A 136 -32.43 27.79 -9.22
C LYS A 136 -32.42 27.08 -7.87
N ARG A 137 -31.61 26.03 -7.72
CA ARG A 137 -31.46 25.28 -6.44
C ARG A 137 -30.91 26.17 -5.34
N ARG A 138 -29.91 27.01 -5.63
CA ARG A 138 -29.35 27.98 -4.68
C ARG A 138 -30.41 28.98 -4.20
N VAL A 139 -31.16 29.58 -5.14
CA VAL A 139 -32.22 30.55 -4.82
C VAL A 139 -33.31 29.90 -3.98
N TYR A 140 -33.76 28.70 -4.37
CA TYR A 140 -34.74 27.93 -3.61
C TYR A 140 -34.27 27.67 -2.17
N LEU A 141 -33.05 27.17 -1.97
CA LEU A 141 -32.48 26.92 -0.65
C LEU A 141 -32.40 28.19 0.20
N HIS A 142 -31.99 29.31 -0.40
CA HIS A 142 -31.94 30.59 0.30
C HIS A 142 -33.33 31.04 0.76
N GLN A 143 -34.34 30.95 -0.10
CA GLN A 143 -35.73 31.29 0.25
C GLN A 143 -36.29 30.36 1.33
N LEU A 144 -36.01 29.07 1.23
CA LEU A 144 -36.40 28.08 2.24
C LEU A 144 -35.84 28.43 3.62
N GLN A 145 -34.53 28.71 3.70
CA GLN A 145 -33.86 29.13 4.94
C GLN A 145 -34.44 30.43 5.51
N GLN A 146 -34.81 31.40 4.65
CA GLN A 146 -35.47 32.63 5.11
C GLN A 146 -36.83 32.36 5.75
N TYR A 147 -37.63 31.46 5.17
CA TYR A 147 -38.94 31.11 5.73
C TYR A 147 -38.84 30.32 7.03
N GLU A 148 -37.85 29.43 7.15
CA GLU A 148 -37.52 28.75 8.41
C GLU A 148 -37.14 29.77 9.49
N ALA A 149 -36.28 30.75 9.17
CA ALA A 149 -35.88 31.81 10.09
C ALA A 149 -37.06 32.72 10.52
N MET A 150 -38.09 32.86 9.67
CA MET A 150 -39.33 33.57 9.99
C MET A 150 -40.30 32.72 10.84
N GLY A 151 -39.96 31.48 11.17
CA GLY A 151 -40.82 30.58 11.95
C GLY A 151 -42.01 30.00 11.17
N LYS A 152 -41.95 29.99 9.84
CA LYS A 152 -43.01 29.39 9.01
C LYS A 152 -42.92 27.87 9.02
N VAL A 153 -44.07 27.19 9.02
CA VAL A 153 -44.15 25.74 8.87
C VAL A 153 -43.95 25.37 7.39
N ILE A 154 -42.93 24.57 7.11
CA ILE A 154 -42.65 24.06 5.75
C ILE A 154 -43.39 22.73 5.54
N LEU A 155 -44.18 22.65 4.47
CA LEU A 155 -44.87 21.42 4.05
C LEU A 155 -44.27 20.95 2.72
N TYR A 156 -43.74 19.72 2.71
CA TYR A 156 -43.24 19.08 1.49
C TYR A 156 -44.31 18.16 0.90
N MET A 157 -44.60 18.31 -0.38
CA MET A 157 -45.51 17.44 -1.14
C MET A 157 -44.77 16.94 -2.37
N ASP A 158 -44.70 15.61 -2.52
CA ASP A 158 -44.11 14.95 -3.68
C ASP A 158 -44.99 13.79 -4.13
N LYS A 159 -44.94 13.44 -5.41
CA LYS A 159 -45.63 12.29 -6.00
C LYS A 159 -44.61 11.23 -6.36
N THR A 160 -44.56 10.16 -5.57
CA THR A 160 -43.77 8.98 -5.90
C THR A 160 -44.58 8.07 -6.82
N ASN A 161 -44.09 7.83 -8.04
CA ASN A 161 -44.69 6.85 -8.92
C ASN A 161 -44.36 5.45 -8.37
N PHE A 162 -45.36 4.71 -7.90
CA PHE A 162 -45.23 3.29 -7.59
C PHE A 162 -45.28 2.50 -8.90
N ASN A 163 -44.17 1.83 -9.23
CA ASN A 163 -44.11 0.82 -10.29
C ASN A 163 -44.07 -0.56 -9.65
#